data_AF-A0A6L5EYX0-F1
#
_entry.id   AF-A0A6L5EYX0-F1
#
_cell.length_a   1.000
_cell.length_b   1.000
_cell.length_c   1.000
_cell.angle_alpha   90.00
_cell.angle_beta   90.00
_cell.angle_gamma   90.00
#
_symmetry.space_group_name_H-M   'P 1'
#
loop_
_entity.id
_entity.type
_entity.pdbx_description
1 polymer ?
#
loop_
_entity_poly.entity_id
_entity_poly.type
_entity_poly.pdbx_seq_one_letter_code
_entity_poly.pdbx_strand_id
1 'polypeptide(L)'
;MDWARPWFADLAARAAAATAVLRLADRPGLRVTPRSGGWLVTAPTGASMACGGLTELVAAVRPWGPALPELPPSGSGALSIPPPDRRRGVVLRVGADGGDFTAPDDAAARRLLARLAAPPWSLRYYLHDVIGTTTAWGGRPETLTGDPASVVMWLEWARQAGALDARAVAARCPLGKYQELDVEIRAGHVVRALTRPRRP
;
A
#
# COMPACT_ATOMS: atom_id res chain seq x y z
N MET A 1 -7.69 -2.09 -8.02
CA MET A 1 -6.48 -2.86 -8.37
C MET A 1 -5.78 -3.20 -7.07
N ASP A 2 -5.50 -4.47 -6.81
CA ASP A 2 -4.74 -4.87 -5.63
C ASP A 2 -3.24 -4.67 -5.89
N TRP A 3 -2.71 -3.56 -5.37
CA TRP A 3 -1.32 -3.14 -5.55
C TRP A 3 -0.32 -4.02 -4.79
N ALA A 4 -0.78 -4.74 -3.76
CA ALA A 4 0.07 -5.56 -2.91
C ALA A 4 0.04 -7.05 -3.29
N ARG A 5 -0.80 -7.43 -4.26
CA ARG A 5 -1.00 -8.83 -4.69
C ARG A 5 0.29 -9.64 -4.83
N PRO A 6 1.38 -9.14 -5.44
CA PRO A 6 2.61 -9.91 -5.60
C PRO A 6 3.25 -10.35 -4.27
N TRP A 7 3.11 -9.57 -3.20
CA TRP A 7 3.66 -9.89 -1.87
C TRP A 7 2.80 -10.88 -1.08
N PHE A 8 1.57 -11.15 -1.52
CA PHE A 8 0.63 -12.10 -0.91
C PHE A 8 0.34 -13.29 -1.84
N ALA A 9 1.36 -13.70 -2.61
CA ALA A 9 1.25 -14.77 -3.60
C ALA A 9 1.13 -16.16 -2.96
N ASP A 10 1.81 -16.39 -1.83
CA ASP A 10 1.78 -17.65 -1.09
C ASP A 10 0.87 -17.62 0.15
N LEU A 11 0.60 -18.80 0.71
CA LEU A 11 -0.29 -18.96 1.85
C LEU A 11 0.30 -18.38 3.15
N ALA A 12 1.63 -18.41 3.32
CA ALA A 12 2.29 -17.91 4.52
C ALA A 12 2.18 -16.37 4.60
N ALA A 13 2.40 -15.68 3.48
CA ALA A 13 2.19 -14.25 3.37
C ALA A 13 0.72 -13.85 3.63
N ARG A 14 -0.23 -14.67 3.15
CA ARG A 14 -1.66 -14.43 3.45
C ARG A 14 -1.98 -14.66 4.92
N ALA A 15 -1.39 -15.66 5.56
CA ALA A 15 -1.53 -15.88 7.00
C ALA A 15 -0.95 -14.71 7.79
N ALA A 16 0.20 -14.17 7.37
CA ALA A 16 0.79 -12.96 7.94
C ALA A 16 -0.15 -11.75 7.84
N ALA A 17 -0.76 -11.52 6.68
CA ALA A 17 -1.77 -10.49 6.49
C ALA A 17 -3.01 -10.70 7.39
N ALA A 18 -3.50 -11.94 7.53
CA ALA A 18 -4.63 -12.26 8.39
C ALA A 18 -4.32 -11.91 9.87
N THR A 19 -3.13 -12.27 10.35
CA THR A 19 -2.67 -11.90 11.69
C THR A 19 -2.51 -10.39 11.84
N ALA A 20 -1.93 -9.71 10.85
CA ALA A 20 -1.75 -8.26 10.88
C ALA A 20 -3.09 -7.52 10.94
N VAL A 21 -4.05 -7.87 10.09
CA VAL A 21 -5.34 -7.17 10.02
C VAL A 21 -6.19 -7.41 11.27
N LEU A 22 -6.13 -8.60 11.87
CA LEU A 22 -6.82 -8.89 13.12
C LEU A 22 -6.27 -8.07 14.29
N ARG A 23 -4.95 -7.87 14.35
CA ARG A 23 -4.32 -7.02 15.36
C ARG A 23 -4.67 -5.54 15.19
N LEU A 24 -4.72 -5.06 13.94
CA LEU A 24 -5.12 -3.68 13.64
C LEU A 24 -6.60 -3.43 13.97
N ALA A 25 -7.47 -4.40 13.71
CA ALA A 25 -8.88 -4.28 13.99
C ALA A 25 -9.20 -4.37 15.49
N ASP A 26 -8.42 -5.15 16.24
CA ASP A 26 -8.57 -5.42 17.68
C ASP A 26 -10.03 -5.72 18.08
N ARG A 27 -10.70 -6.54 17.26
CA ARG A 27 -12.13 -6.85 17.44
C ARG A 27 -12.35 -8.31 17.81
N PRO A 28 -12.85 -8.60 19.03
CA PRO A 28 -13.26 -9.94 19.41
C PRO A 28 -14.35 -10.50 18.47
N GLY A 29 -14.23 -11.79 18.14
CA GLY A 29 -15.18 -12.49 17.27
C GLY A 29 -14.96 -12.31 15.78
N LEU A 30 -14.14 -11.35 15.35
CA LEU A 30 -13.71 -11.23 13.96
C LEU A 30 -12.70 -12.33 13.65
N ARG A 31 -12.86 -13.01 12.50
CA ARG A 31 -11.94 -14.05 12.04
C ARG A 31 -11.53 -13.81 10.60
N VAL A 32 -10.26 -14.05 10.30
CA VAL A 32 -9.72 -13.99 8.94
C VAL A 32 -8.96 -15.27 8.67
N THR A 33 -9.38 -16.04 7.67
CA THR A 33 -8.75 -17.32 7.30
C THR A 33 -8.10 -17.19 5.92
N PRO A 34 -6.78 -17.39 5.79
CA PRO A 34 -6.09 -17.35 4.50
C PRO A 34 -6.48 -18.56 3.63
N ARG A 35 -6.59 -18.35 2.32
CA ARG A 35 -6.96 -19.35 1.29
C ARG A 35 -6.05 -19.23 0.07
N SER A 36 -6.10 -20.21 -0.83
CA SER A 36 -5.32 -20.23 -2.08
C SER A 36 -5.63 -19.06 -3.04
N GLY A 37 -6.78 -18.41 -2.89
CA GLY A 37 -7.20 -17.24 -3.69
C GLY A 37 -7.33 -15.92 -2.93
N GLY A 38 -6.94 -15.85 -1.65
CA GLY A 38 -7.11 -14.65 -0.82
C GLY A 38 -7.47 -15.00 0.62
N TRP A 39 -8.56 -14.44 1.14
CA TRP A 39 -9.02 -14.60 2.51
C TRP A 39 -10.52 -14.84 2.59
N LEU A 40 -10.94 -15.54 3.65
CA LEU A 40 -12.32 -15.57 4.10
C LEU A 40 -12.40 -14.75 5.39
N VAL A 41 -13.19 -13.69 5.39
CA VAL A 41 -13.46 -12.86 6.57
C VAL A 41 -14.81 -13.29 7.14
N THR A 42 -14.84 -13.63 8.43
CA THR A 42 -16.09 -13.88 9.18
C THR A 42 -16.24 -12.79 10.23
N ALA A 43 -17.28 -11.98 10.07
CA ALA A 43 -17.63 -10.90 10.97
C ALA A 43 -18.07 -11.44 12.34
N PRO A 44 -18.03 -10.61 13.40
CA PRO A 44 -18.55 -11.00 14.72
C PRO A 44 -20.02 -11.44 14.71
N THR A 45 -20.80 -11.00 13.72
CA THR A 45 -22.21 -11.38 13.51
C THR A 45 -22.39 -12.75 12.83
N GLY A 46 -21.30 -13.42 12.45
CA GLY A 46 -21.32 -14.70 11.72
C GLY A 46 -21.39 -14.58 10.19
N ALA A 47 -21.66 -13.38 9.66
CA ALA A 47 -21.60 -13.13 8.21
C ALA A 47 -20.19 -13.38 7.66
N SER A 48 -20.09 -14.02 6.51
CA SER A 48 -18.79 -14.36 5.89
C SER A 48 -18.66 -13.77 4.48
N MET A 49 -17.46 -13.30 4.16
CA MET A 49 -17.13 -12.65 2.88
C MET A 49 -15.78 -13.18 2.36
N ALA A 50 -15.74 -13.58 1.09
CA ALA A 50 -14.49 -13.89 0.41
C ALA A 50 -13.85 -12.61 -0.11
N CYS A 51 -12.54 -12.46 0.11
CA CYS A 51 -11.75 -11.32 -0.33
C CYS A 51 -10.58 -11.83 -1.16
N GLY A 52 -10.53 -11.47 -2.44
CA GLY A 52 -9.51 -11.90 -3.40
C GLY A 52 -8.21 -11.11 -3.34
N GLY A 53 -8.20 -9.96 -2.65
CA GLY A 53 -7.05 -9.07 -2.57
C GLY A 53 -7.00 -8.22 -1.32
N LEU A 54 -5.86 -7.55 -1.08
CA LEU A 54 -5.63 -6.73 0.11
C LEU A 54 -6.70 -5.64 0.27
N THR A 55 -7.05 -4.97 -0.82
CA THR A 55 -8.07 -3.90 -0.79
C THR A 55 -9.43 -4.41 -0.32
N GLU A 56 -9.87 -5.58 -0.79
CA GLU A 56 -11.14 -6.18 -0.38
C GLU A 56 -11.08 -6.65 1.08
N LEU A 57 -9.96 -7.24 1.49
CA LEU A 57 -9.74 -7.67 2.87
C LEU A 57 -9.86 -6.50 3.85
N VAL A 58 -9.16 -5.39 3.58
CA VAL A 58 -9.22 -4.20 4.44
C VAL A 58 -10.62 -3.59 4.42
N ALA A 59 -11.29 -3.53 3.27
CA ALA A 59 -12.64 -3.00 3.19
C ALA A 59 -13.64 -3.83 4.02
N ALA A 60 -13.48 -5.15 4.06
CA ALA A 60 -14.33 -6.05 4.84
C ALA A 60 -14.07 -5.93 6.36
N VAL A 61 -12.82 -5.67 6.77
CA VAL A 61 -12.44 -5.61 8.19
C VAL A 61 -12.61 -4.22 8.79
N ARG A 62 -12.31 -3.14 8.05
CA ARG A 62 -12.30 -1.76 8.55
C ARG A 62 -13.54 -1.33 9.35
N PRO A 63 -14.78 -1.70 8.95
CA PRO A 63 -15.97 -1.35 9.72
C PRO A 63 -15.98 -1.84 11.17
N TRP A 64 -15.13 -2.82 11.50
CA TRP A 64 -15.05 -3.45 12.81
C TRP A 64 -13.88 -2.96 13.67
N GLY A 65 -13.01 -2.11 13.12
CA GLY A 65 -11.84 -1.57 13.82
C GLY A 65 -11.92 -0.06 14.03
N PRO A 66 -10.83 0.56 14.52
CA PRO A 66 -10.75 2.01 14.71
C PRO A 66 -10.74 2.75 13.36
N ALA A 67 -11.08 4.05 13.39
CA ALA A 67 -11.03 4.91 12.21
C ALA A 67 -9.64 4.91 11.54
N LEU A 68 -8.59 5.02 12.37
CA LEU A 68 -7.21 4.81 11.98
C LEU A 68 -6.49 4.06 13.13
N PRO A 69 -6.05 2.82 12.91
CA PRO A 69 -5.32 2.06 13.93
C PRO A 69 -3.90 2.60 14.09
N GLU A 70 -3.32 2.36 15.27
CA GLU A 70 -1.89 2.49 15.46
C GLU A 70 -1.15 1.36 14.74
N LEU A 71 0.03 1.66 14.17
CA LEU A 71 0.86 0.65 13.53
C LEU A 71 1.47 -0.26 14.63
N PRO A 72 1.25 -1.58 14.60
CA PRO A 72 1.80 -2.48 15.60
C PRO A 72 3.33 -2.44 15.58
N PRO A 73 3.99 -2.44 16.76
CA PRO A 73 5.44 -2.26 16.85
C PRO A 73 6.23 -3.43 16.25
N SER A 74 5.63 -4.62 16.15
CA SER A 74 6.30 -5.81 15.62
C SER A 74 5.33 -6.85 15.10
N GLY A 75 5.82 -7.75 14.25
CA GLY A 75 5.13 -8.91 13.68
C GLY A 75 6.17 -9.87 13.12
N SER A 76 5.80 -11.15 12.95
CA SER A 76 6.69 -12.21 12.47
C SER A 76 6.30 -12.72 11.07
N GLY A 77 5.51 -11.93 10.34
CA GLY A 77 4.87 -12.37 9.12
C GLY A 77 5.70 -12.08 7.88
N ALA A 78 6.34 -13.12 7.31
CA ALA A 78 7.07 -12.96 6.06
C ALA A 78 6.10 -12.73 4.88
N LEU A 79 6.38 -11.71 4.08
CA LEU A 79 5.76 -11.52 2.77
C LEU A 79 6.50 -12.34 1.71
N SER A 80 5.78 -12.71 0.63
CA SER A 80 6.41 -13.26 -0.56
C SER A 80 7.38 -12.24 -1.17
N ILE A 81 8.37 -12.72 -1.93
CA ILE A 81 9.32 -11.87 -2.65
C ILE A 81 9.02 -11.96 -4.15
N PRO A 82 8.37 -10.93 -4.73
CA PRO A 82 8.13 -10.84 -6.17
C PRO A 82 9.42 -10.84 -7.01
N PRO A 83 9.32 -11.21 -8.30
CA PRO A 83 10.40 -10.95 -9.25
C PRO A 83 10.68 -9.44 -9.37
N PRO A 84 11.84 -9.05 -9.91
CA PRO A 84 12.19 -7.65 -10.12
C PRO A 84 11.12 -6.89 -10.91
N ASP A 85 10.80 -5.69 -10.42
CA ASP A 85 9.89 -4.78 -11.09
C ASP A 85 10.53 -4.22 -12.37
N ARG A 86 9.80 -4.30 -13.48
CA ARG A 86 10.24 -3.83 -14.81
C ARG A 86 9.58 -2.52 -15.24
N ARG A 87 8.73 -1.93 -14.40
CA ARG A 87 8.11 -0.64 -14.66
C ARG A 87 9.16 0.47 -14.72
N ARG A 88 8.90 1.51 -15.50
CA ARG A 88 9.78 2.67 -15.65
C ARG A 88 9.49 3.70 -14.55
N GLY A 89 10.53 4.17 -13.87
CA GLY A 89 10.42 5.30 -12.95
C GLY A 89 10.18 6.61 -13.69
N VAL A 90 9.24 7.42 -13.21
CA VAL A 90 8.86 8.71 -13.83
C VAL A 90 8.91 9.85 -12.83
N VAL A 91 9.23 11.05 -13.31
CA VAL A 91 9.24 12.26 -12.49
C VAL A 91 8.03 13.11 -12.87
N LEU A 92 7.19 13.43 -11.89
CA LEU A 92 6.06 14.34 -12.06
C LEU A 92 6.54 15.78 -11.85
N ARG A 93 6.37 16.65 -12.85
CA ARG A 93 6.74 18.07 -12.77
C ARG A 93 5.50 18.95 -12.73
N VAL A 94 5.45 19.90 -11.80
CA VAL A 94 4.37 20.88 -11.66
C VAL A 94 4.87 22.25 -12.13
N GLY A 95 4.06 22.96 -12.93
CA GLY A 95 4.34 24.32 -13.40
C GLY A 95 5.19 24.44 -14.68
N ALA A 96 5.46 23.32 -15.37
CA ALA A 96 6.15 23.31 -16.66
C ALA A 96 5.33 22.56 -17.71
N ASP A 97 5.31 23.05 -18.95
CA ASP A 97 4.71 22.35 -20.08
C ASP A 97 5.77 21.49 -20.81
N GLY A 98 5.37 20.29 -21.25
CA GLY A 98 6.14 19.59 -22.30
C GLY A 98 6.42 18.09 -22.12
N GLY A 99 5.72 17.35 -21.27
CA GLY A 99 5.91 15.88 -21.19
C GLY A 99 4.72 15.09 -20.65
N ASP A 100 4.77 13.75 -20.77
CA ASP A 100 3.67 12.86 -20.34
C ASP A 100 3.35 12.91 -18.83
N PHE A 101 4.29 13.43 -18.04
CA PHE A 101 4.20 13.59 -16.58
C PHE A 101 4.43 15.04 -16.15
N THR A 102 3.84 15.97 -16.88
CA THR A 102 3.80 17.39 -16.52
C THR A 102 2.38 17.82 -16.18
N ALA A 103 2.23 18.59 -15.10
CA ALA A 103 0.98 19.20 -14.69
C ALA A 103 1.12 20.72 -14.63
N PRO A 104 0.12 21.49 -15.08
CA PRO A 104 0.14 22.95 -14.97
C PRO A 104 0.05 23.43 -13.51
N ASP A 105 -0.63 22.67 -12.66
CA ASP A 105 -0.89 23.02 -11.26
C ASP A 105 -0.99 21.76 -10.37
N ASP A 106 -1.11 21.98 -9.06
CA ASP A 106 -1.22 20.92 -8.05
C ASP A 106 -2.49 20.06 -8.22
N ALA A 107 -3.60 20.64 -8.70
CA ALA A 107 -4.84 19.90 -8.89
C ALA A 107 -4.73 18.92 -10.07
N ALA A 108 -4.10 19.35 -11.17
CA ALA A 108 -3.77 18.51 -12.30
C ALA A 108 -2.73 17.44 -11.93
N ALA A 109 -1.75 17.79 -11.09
CA ALA A 109 -0.77 16.84 -10.58
C ALA A 109 -1.44 15.71 -9.77
N ARG A 110 -2.39 16.04 -8.89
CA ARG A 110 -3.20 15.03 -8.17
C ARG A 110 -3.95 14.09 -9.12
N ARG A 111 -4.57 14.63 -10.18
CA ARG A 111 -5.22 13.81 -11.21
C ARG A 111 -4.23 12.88 -11.94
N LEU A 112 -3.01 13.35 -12.20
CA LEU A 112 -1.95 12.51 -12.78
C LEU A 112 -1.49 11.42 -11.81
N LEU A 113 -1.39 11.68 -10.50
CA LEU A 113 -1.11 10.65 -9.50
C LEU A 113 -2.19 9.57 -9.48
N ALA A 114 -3.47 9.97 -9.51
CA ALA A 114 -4.60 9.04 -9.61
C ALA A 114 -4.50 8.16 -10.87
N ARG A 115 -4.17 8.78 -12.01
CA ARG A 115 -3.97 8.06 -13.28
C ARG A 115 -2.79 7.10 -13.21
N LEU A 116 -1.66 7.54 -12.65
CA LEU A 116 -0.45 6.73 -12.49
C LEU A 116 -0.70 5.50 -11.60
N ALA A 117 -1.53 5.63 -10.57
CA ALA A 117 -1.90 4.53 -9.66
C ALA A 117 -2.92 3.55 -10.26
N ALA A 118 -3.47 3.82 -11.46
CA ALA A 118 -4.45 2.99 -12.12
C ALA A 118 -3.91 2.33 -13.41
N PRO A 119 -4.43 1.14 -13.80
CA PRO A 119 -4.14 0.58 -15.10
C PRO A 119 -4.60 1.50 -16.24
N PRO A 120 -3.89 1.52 -17.38
CA PRO A 120 -2.70 0.72 -17.68
C PRO A 120 -1.39 1.32 -17.14
N TRP A 121 -1.41 2.53 -16.58
CA TRP A 121 -0.20 3.27 -16.21
C TRP A 121 0.55 2.60 -15.06
N SER A 122 -0.18 2.13 -14.04
CA SER A 122 0.40 1.43 -12.89
C SER A 122 1.11 0.11 -13.25
N LEU A 123 0.85 -0.43 -14.45
CA LEU A 123 1.52 -1.62 -14.98
C LEU A 123 2.81 -1.29 -15.76
N ARG A 124 3.02 -0.02 -16.11
CA ARG A 124 4.13 0.44 -16.97
C ARG A 124 5.07 1.39 -16.25
N TYR A 125 4.55 2.14 -15.29
CA TYR A 125 5.25 3.23 -14.63
C TYR A 125 5.09 3.17 -13.11
N TYR A 126 6.05 3.74 -12.40
CA TYR A 126 5.94 4.08 -10.99
C TYR A 126 6.52 5.48 -10.77
N LEU A 127 6.07 6.17 -9.73
CA LEU A 127 6.59 7.49 -9.39
C LEU A 127 7.98 7.39 -8.76
N HIS A 128 8.95 8.01 -9.41
CA HIS A 128 10.30 8.18 -8.90
C HIS A 128 10.40 9.42 -8.02
N ASP A 129 9.87 10.56 -8.49
CA ASP A 129 9.98 11.85 -7.81
C ASP A 129 8.87 12.84 -8.22
N VAL A 130 8.68 13.89 -7.41
CA VAL A 130 7.76 15.02 -7.67
C VAL A 130 8.53 16.33 -7.52
N ILE A 131 8.43 17.21 -8.51
CA ILE A 131 9.15 18.50 -8.54
C ILE A 131 8.15 19.63 -8.82
N GLY A 132 8.36 20.78 -8.18
CA GLY A 132 7.64 22.02 -8.50
C GLY A 132 6.33 22.23 -7.73
N THR A 133 6.09 21.46 -6.66
CA THR A 133 4.91 21.61 -5.80
C THR A 133 5.34 22.00 -4.38
N THR A 134 4.53 22.85 -3.74
CA THR A 134 4.71 23.26 -2.33
C THR A 134 3.78 22.51 -1.38
N THR A 135 3.00 21.57 -1.90
CA THR A 135 2.01 20.84 -1.11
C THR A 135 2.64 19.70 -0.30
N ALA A 136 2.04 19.38 0.85
CA ALA A 136 2.54 18.31 1.71
C ALA A 136 2.55 16.92 1.05
N TRP A 137 1.61 16.62 0.14
CA TRP A 137 1.60 15.36 -0.61
C TRP A 137 2.69 15.29 -1.69
N GLY A 138 3.21 16.44 -2.11
CA GLY A 138 4.30 16.57 -3.08
C GLY A 138 5.69 16.60 -2.45
N GLY A 139 5.78 16.93 -1.16
CA GLY A 139 7.04 17.02 -0.42
C GLY A 139 7.73 15.67 -0.14
N ARG A 140 8.76 15.71 0.71
CA ARG A 140 9.49 14.51 1.16
C ARG A 140 8.53 13.60 1.95
N PRO A 141 8.43 12.30 1.63
CA PRO A 141 7.51 11.41 2.32
C PRO A 141 7.96 11.14 3.76
N GLU A 142 7.00 11.09 4.67
CA GLU A 142 7.15 10.53 6.00
C GLU A 142 7.55 9.05 5.87
N THR A 143 8.58 8.62 6.59
CA THR A 143 9.06 7.23 6.49
C THR A 143 8.46 6.37 7.58
N LEU A 144 7.79 5.29 7.16
CA LEU A 144 7.29 4.24 8.01
C LEU A 144 8.21 3.03 7.96
N THR A 145 8.46 2.47 9.14
CA THR A 145 9.24 1.26 9.35
C THR A 145 8.46 0.30 10.23
N GLY A 146 8.67 -1.00 10.06
CA GLY A 146 8.03 -2.01 10.87
C GLY A 146 8.06 -3.37 10.18
N ASP A 147 7.27 -4.30 10.73
CA ASP A 147 7.01 -5.59 10.10
C ASP A 147 6.32 -5.38 8.73
N PRO A 148 6.83 -5.97 7.62
CA PRO A 148 6.32 -5.70 6.28
C PRO A 148 4.82 -5.96 6.13
N ALA A 149 4.30 -7.06 6.67
CA ALA A 149 2.88 -7.39 6.57
C ALA A 149 2.01 -6.39 7.33
N SER A 150 2.43 -6.01 8.52
CA SER A 150 1.74 -5.00 9.35
C SER A 150 1.74 -3.63 8.69
N VAL A 151 2.88 -3.22 8.10
CA VAL A 151 3.01 -1.94 7.39
C VAL A 151 2.14 -1.90 6.13
N VAL A 152 2.18 -2.95 5.30
CA VAL A 152 1.34 -3.04 4.09
C VAL A 152 -0.15 -2.99 4.46
N MET A 153 -0.55 -3.70 5.52
CA MET A 153 -1.94 -3.70 5.99
C MET A 153 -2.36 -2.32 6.51
N TRP A 154 -1.52 -1.69 7.33
CA TRP A 154 -1.79 -0.35 7.87
C TRP A 154 -1.87 0.69 6.76
N LEU A 155 -0.98 0.64 5.77
CA LEU A 155 -0.99 1.56 4.63
C LEU A 155 -2.31 1.48 3.86
N GLU A 156 -2.80 0.26 3.57
CA GLU A 156 -4.09 0.11 2.89
C GLU A 156 -5.25 0.59 3.77
N TRP A 157 -5.21 0.31 5.08
CA TRP A 157 -6.21 0.82 6.02
C TRP A 157 -6.26 2.34 6.04
N ALA A 158 -5.12 2.98 6.27
CA ALA A 158 -4.97 4.43 6.31
C ALA A 158 -5.40 5.07 4.98
N ARG A 159 -5.06 4.45 3.85
CA ARG A 159 -5.46 4.88 2.51
C ARG A 159 -6.98 4.83 2.34
N GLN A 160 -7.63 3.73 2.71
CA GLN A 160 -9.10 3.63 2.59
C GLN A 160 -9.86 4.49 3.61
N ALA A 161 -9.21 4.88 4.71
CA ALA A 161 -9.73 5.83 5.69
C ALA A 161 -9.54 7.31 5.27
N GLY A 162 -8.88 7.59 4.13
CA GLY A 162 -8.57 8.95 3.68
C GLY A 162 -7.46 9.65 4.47
N ALA A 163 -6.81 8.93 5.39
CA ALA A 163 -5.76 9.50 6.27
C ALA A 163 -4.47 9.88 5.52
N LEU A 164 -4.37 9.56 4.23
CA LEU A 164 -3.20 9.79 3.37
C LEU A 164 -3.49 10.79 2.23
N ASP A 165 -4.68 11.39 2.17
CA ASP A 165 -5.13 12.22 1.04
C ASP A 165 -4.40 13.57 0.93
N ALA A 166 -3.86 14.06 2.05
CA ALA A 166 -3.16 15.34 2.12
C ALA A 166 -1.64 15.21 2.34
N ARG A 167 -1.09 14.00 2.44
CA ARG A 167 0.32 13.77 2.79
C ARG A 167 1.02 12.75 1.88
N ALA A 168 2.34 12.69 2.01
CA ALA A 168 3.20 11.71 1.38
C ALA A 168 3.77 10.76 2.45
N VAL A 169 3.63 9.46 2.22
CA VAL A 169 4.13 8.42 3.12
C VAL A 169 4.89 7.39 2.30
N ALA A 170 6.06 6.98 2.78
CA ALA A 170 6.85 5.91 2.20
C ALA A 170 7.15 4.85 3.25
N ALA A 171 7.02 3.58 2.89
CA ALA A 171 7.42 2.46 3.72
C ALA A 171 8.63 1.76 3.11
N ARG A 172 9.63 1.50 3.96
CA ARG A 172 10.81 0.69 3.63
C ARG A 172 11.01 -0.35 4.71
N CYS A 173 10.78 -1.61 4.36
CA CYS A 173 10.78 -2.71 5.33
C CYS A 173 11.59 -3.89 4.79
N PRO A 174 12.47 -4.51 5.59
CA PRO A 174 13.23 -5.68 5.15
C PRO A 174 12.33 -6.81 4.67
N LEU A 175 12.61 -7.34 3.48
CA LEU A 175 12.05 -8.58 2.93
C LEU A 175 13.17 -9.62 2.90
N GLY A 176 13.42 -10.23 4.06
CA GLY A 176 14.56 -11.13 4.25
C GLY A 176 15.90 -10.38 4.31
N LYS A 177 16.97 -11.04 3.87
CA LYS A 177 18.36 -10.56 4.06
C LYS A 177 18.79 -9.51 3.04
N TYR A 178 18.35 -9.63 1.78
CA TYR A 178 18.91 -8.89 0.65
C TYR A 178 17.92 -7.97 -0.06
N GLN A 179 16.65 -8.01 0.31
CA GLN A 179 15.60 -7.27 -0.33
C GLN A 179 14.83 -6.45 0.69
N GLU A 180 14.17 -5.41 0.20
CA GLU A 180 13.23 -4.63 0.99
C GLU A 180 12.01 -4.25 0.16
N LEU A 181 10.91 -4.12 0.88
CA LEU A 181 9.67 -3.50 0.43
C LEU A 181 9.94 -2.01 0.20
N ASP A 182 9.48 -1.45 -0.93
CA ASP A 182 9.45 0.00 -1.17
C ASP A 182 8.05 0.37 -1.67
N VAL A 183 7.27 0.98 -0.78
CA VAL A 183 5.92 1.47 -1.06
C VAL A 183 5.90 2.97 -0.84
N GLU A 184 5.28 3.72 -1.75
CA GLU A 184 5.03 5.15 -1.58
C GLU A 184 3.58 5.46 -1.93
N ILE A 185 2.92 6.19 -1.01
CA ILE A 185 1.57 6.70 -1.16
C ILE A 185 1.63 8.23 -1.15
N ARG A 186 1.02 8.85 -2.15
CA ARG A 186 0.86 10.30 -2.24
C ARG A 186 -0.57 10.65 -2.57
N ALA A 187 -1.14 11.58 -1.80
CA ALA A 187 -2.51 12.04 -1.99
C ALA A 187 -3.51 10.86 -2.08
N GLY A 188 -3.37 9.87 -1.20
CA GLY A 188 -4.24 8.67 -1.18
C GLY A 188 -3.98 7.64 -2.29
N HIS A 189 -3.00 7.87 -3.17
CA HIS A 189 -2.70 6.99 -4.29
C HIS A 189 -1.39 6.22 -4.09
N VAL A 190 -1.42 4.90 -4.33
CA VAL A 190 -0.21 4.06 -4.34
C VAL A 190 0.54 4.31 -5.64
N VAL A 191 1.63 5.07 -5.55
CA VAL A 191 2.38 5.59 -6.70
C VAL A 191 3.69 4.83 -6.92
N ARG A 192 4.15 4.10 -5.90
CA ARG A 192 5.24 3.13 -5.98
C ARG A 192 4.93 1.95 -5.07
N ALA A 193 5.14 0.73 -5.57
CA ALA A 193 4.95 -0.50 -4.80
C ALA A 193 5.80 -1.59 -5.46
N LEU A 194 7.04 -1.77 -5.00
CA LEU A 194 8.01 -2.68 -5.60
C LEU A 194 8.95 -3.31 -4.56
N THR A 195 9.60 -4.40 -4.95
CA THR A 195 10.71 -4.99 -4.20
C THR A 195 12.02 -4.46 -4.78
N ARG A 196 12.93 -4.01 -3.92
CA ARG A 196 14.26 -3.53 -4.34
C ARG A 196 15.38 -4.22 -3.56
N PRO A 197 16.61 -4.23 -4.11
CA PRO A 197 17.79 -4.65 -3.35
C PRO A 197 17.97 -3.77 -2.11
N ARG A 198 18.23 -4.40 -0.97
CA ARG A 198 18.58 -3.70 0.26
C ARG A 198 20.02 -3.19 0.11
N ARG A 199 20.21 -1.89 0.27
CA ARG A 199 21.58 -1.32 0.35
C ARG A 199 22.21 -1.75 1.68
N PRO A 200 23.50 -2.14 1.68
CA PRO A 200 24.22 -2.50 2.90
C PRO A 200 24.26 -1.33 3.90
#